data_AF-A0A3R7WBL6-F1
#
_entry.id   AF-A0A3R7WBL6-F1
#
_cell.length_a   1.000
_cell.length_b   1.000
_cell.length_c   1.000
_cell.angle_alpha   90.00
_cell.angle_beta   90.00
_cell.angle_gamma   90.00
#
_symmetry.space_group_name_H-M   'P 1'
#
loop_
_entity.id
_entity.type
_entity.pdbx_description
1 polymer ?
#
loop_
_entity_poly.entity_id
_entity_poly.type
_entity_poly.pdbx_seq_one_letter_code
_entity_poly.pdbx_strand_id
1 'polypeptide(L)'
;MMTLQDVQRSTLRAMLTFVQREYYDIHGQDDDLEGSTHRFLHALTQRTAALVAKYFSMHDQSCEIYHSFQWNCHMLVNQWTLLFNDTVLADLHALVDATFDATYQSEFTTLVERKLGLPRHDPDTNAALVASFWATLTDTHADFTCVFRALSGVSAVDGASTDGVLQTLVEVSHSLAQAQEAAQPPVSPAQLAHLKDLLATQPHTLDTLTKQVADYEAFVASDLTPQGFKQTQENRWQLWLDQYQKHLAKYGTDADADVARRQAMNATNPKFILRNHVAQKAIDAASAGDLATVTHILHLLTHPFDDANECDAAIYSQPSDPNAPPLLVSCSS
;
A
#
# COMPACT_ATOMS: atom_id res chain seq x y z
N MET A 1 51.18 -10.83 13.85
CA MET A 1 50.34 -10.99 12.64
C MET A 1 48.89 -10.88 13.08
N MET A 2 48.11 -9.97 12.50
CA MET A 2 46.65 -9.97 12.72
C MET A 2 46.04 -11.24 12.12
N THR A 3 45.11 -11.86 12.83
CA THR A 3 44.35 -13.01 12.31
C THR A 3 43.33 -12.56 11.26
N LEU A 4 42.80 -13.49 10.46
CA LEU A 4 41.71 -13.20 9.53
C LEU A 4 40.48 -12.59 10.26
N GLN A 5 40.16 -13.10 11.44
CA GLN A 5 39.08 -12.59 12.28
C GLN A 5 39.34 -11.16 12.76
N ASP A 6 40.58 -10.81 13.10
CA ASP A 6 40.94 -9.43 13.48
C ASP A 6 40.75 -8.45 12.33
N VAL A 7 41.12 -8.86 11.10
CA VAL A 7 40.91 -8.06 9.89
C VAL A 7 39.42 -7.87 9.60
N GLN A 8 38.62 -8.94 9.70
CA GLN A 8 37.17 -8.88 9.51
C GLN A 8 36.49 -7.97 10.54
N ARG A 9 36.83 -8.13 11.82
CA ARG A 9 36.33 -7.28 12.92
C ARG A 9 36.68 -5.81 12.70
N SER A 10 37.93 -5.51 12.35
CA SER A 10 38.39 -4.14 12.09
C SER A 10 37.68 -3.52 10.89
N THR A 11 37.51 -4.28 9.81
CA THR A 11 36.81 -3.82 8.60
C THR A 11 35.33 -3.54 8.88
N LEU A 12 34.64 -4.46 9.56
CA LEU A 12 33.24 -4.30 9.91
C LEU A 12 33.02 -3.09 10.82
N ARG A 13 33.89 -2.89 11.82
CA ARG A 13 33.87 -1.70 12.67
C ARG A 13 34.04 -0.43 11.84
N ALA A 14 35.00 -0.39 10.92
CA ALA A 14 35.24 0.78 10.06
C ALA A 14 34.05 1.08 9.13
N MET A 15 33.42 0.05 8.56
CA MET A 15 32.21 0.23 7.73
C MET A 15 31.05 0.81 8.56
N LEU A 16 30.83 0.26 9.76
CA LEU A 16 29.77 0.72 10.65
C LEU A 16 29.99 2.17 11.08
N THR A 17 31.18 2.52 11.55
CA THR A 17 31.49 3.89 12.00
C THR A 17 31.48 4.89 10.85
N PHE A 18 31.90 4.48 9.64
CA PHE A 18 31.79 5.31 8.44
C PHE A 18 30.32 5.62 8.14
N VAL A 19 29.44 4.62 8.11
CA VAL A 19 28.02 4.86 7.80
C VAL A 19 27.34 5.73 8.86
N GLN A 20 27.62 5.45 10.13
CA GLN A 20 27.12 6.22 11.28
C GLN A 20 27.48 7.71 11.16
N ARG A 21 28.73 8.00 10.83
CA ARG A 21 29.23 9.37 10.71
C ARG A 21 28.68 10.08 9.48
N GLU A 22 28.83 9.48 8.30
CA GLU A 22 28.55 10.16 7.02
C GLU A 22 27.05 10.29 6.72
N TYR A 23 26.21 9.33 7.14
CA TYR A 23 24.78 9.30 6.75
C TYR A 23 23.81 9.52 7.91
N TYR A 24 24.29 9.46 9.15
CA TYR A 24 23.46 9.56 10.36
C TYR A 24 23.93 10.65 11.33
N ASP A 25 25.06 11.31 11.08
CA ASP A 25 25.65 12.31 11.98
C ASP A 25 25.87 11.78 13.41
N ILE A 26 26.11 10.46 13.52
CA ILE A 26 26.37 9.79 14.78
C ILE A 26 27.87 9.68 14.95
N HIS A 27 28.41 10.55 15.79
CA HIS A 27 29.80 10.48 16.23
C HIS A 27 29.90 9.57 17.45
N GLY A 28 30.66 8.47 17.32
CA GLY A 28 31.13 7.71 18.48
C GLY A 28 32.41 8.33 19.04
N GLN A 29 32.55 8.37 20.36
CA GLN A 29 33.89 8.36 20.98
C GLN A 29 34.51 6.98 20.68
N ASP A 30 35.85 6.85 20.61
CA ASP A 30 36.51 5.58 20.27
C ASP A 30 36.09 4.39 21.17
N ASP A 31 35.55 4.68 22.36
CA ASP A 31 35.09 3.69 23.34
C ASP A 31 33.55 3.45 23.37
N ASP A 32 32.72 4.20 22.62
CA ASP A 32 31.24 4.07 22.59
C ASP A 32 30.70 3.45 21.29
N LEU A 33 31.29 2.33 20.84
CA LEU A 33 30.79 1.64 19.65
C LEU A 33 29.38 1.06 19.88
N GLU A 34 29.10 0.57 21.09
CA GLU A 34 27.80 0.00 21.43
C GLU A 34 26.69 1.05 21.43
N GLY A 35 26.85 2.17 22.14
CA GLY A 35 25.83 3.21 22.20
C GLY A 35 25.61 3.91 20.87
N SER A 36 26.67 4.15 20.09
CA SER A 36 26.54 4.66 18.71
C SER A 36 25.79 3.69 17.81
N THR A 37 25.99 2.38 17.98
CA THR A 37 25.27 1.34 17.23
C THR A 37 23.79 1.27 17.60
N HIS A 38 23.43 1.42 18.88
CA HIS A 38 22.03 1.51 19.30
C HIS A 38 21.33 2.72 18.67
N ARG A 39 21.95 3.91 18.72
CA ARG A 39 21.39 5.13 18.10
C ARG A 39 21.22 4.96 16.59
N PHE A 40 22.22 4.37 15.94
CA PHE A 40 22.19 4.09 14.51
C PHE A 40 21.09 3.11 14.13
N LEU A 41 21.01 1.97 14.82
CA LEU A 41 20.02 0.95 14.54
C LEU A 41 18.60 1.49 14.77
N HIS A 42 18.37 2.23 15.86
CA HIS A 42 17.09 2.89 16.10
C HIS A 42 16.71 3.82 14.93
N ALA A 43 17.62 4.72 14.52
CA ALA A 43 17.36 5.65 13.42
C ALA A 43 17.15 4.95 12.07
N LEU A 44 17.92 3.89 11.78
CA LEU A 44 17.73 3.07 10.59
C LEU A 44 16.36 2.39 10.60
N THR A 45 16.01 1.72 11.69
CA THR A 45 14.72 1.03 11.86
C THR A 45 13.55 2.00 11.70
N GLN A 46 13.63 3.20 12.29
CA GLN A 46 12.61 4.24 12.10
C GLN A 46 12.47 4.65 10.62
N ARG A 47 13.59 4.90 9.93
CA ARG A 47 13.59 5.28 8.50
C ARG A 47 13.00 4.16 7.63
N THR A 48 13.35 2.90 7.91
CA THR A 48 12.83 1.74 7.18
C THR A 48 11.33 1.58 7.43
N ALA A 49 10.87 1.61 8.68
CA ALA A 49 9.46 1.50 9.02
C ALA A 49 8.62 2.63 8.39
N ALA A 50 9.11 3.87 8.44
CA ALA A 50 8.43 5.01 7.80
C ALA A 50 8.39 4.90 6.27
N LEU A 51 9.45 4.39 5.64
CA LEU A 51 9.47 4.13 4.20
C LEU A 51 8.44 3.05 3.81
N VAL A 52 8.39 1.97 4.58
CA VAL A 52 7.45 0.86 4.37
C VAL A 52 6.00 1.33 4.58
N ALA A 53 5.73 2.15 5.60
CA ALA A 53 4.43 2.78 5.81
C ALA A 53 4.01 3.63 4.60
N LYS A 54 4.92 4.44 4.05
CA LYS A 54 4.64 5.23 2.82
C LYS A 54 4.33 4.33 1.63
N TYR A 55 5.11 3.27 1.42
CA TYR A 55 4.90 2.32 0.33
C TYR A 55 3.50 1.69 0.38
N PHE A 56 3.11 1.15 1.53
CA PHE A 56 1.80 0.52 1.72
C PHE A 56 0.65 1.52 1.81
N SER A 57 0.89 2.79 2.15
CA SER A 57 -0.15 3.83 2.10
C SER A 57 -0.56 4.22 0.67
N MET A 58 0.17 3.72 -0.33
CA MET A 58 -0.01 4.06 -1.75
C MET A 58 -0.40 2.86 -2.62
N HIS A 59 -0.35 1.64 -2.07
CA HIS A 59 -0.66 0.39 -2.76
C HIS A 59 -1.63 -0.44 -1.93
N ASP A 60 -2.33 -1.36 -2.58
CA ASP A 60 -3.25 -2.27 -1.90
C ASP A 60 -2.56 -3.03 -0.75
N GLN A 61 -3.29 -3.19 0.36
CA GLN A 61 -2.77 -3.71 1.62
C GLN A 61 -2.48 -5.21 1.52
N SER A 62 -1.28 -5.59 1.10
CA SER A 62 -0.70 -6.87 1.49
C SER A 62 -0.01 -6.71 2.85
N CYS A 63 -0.80 -6.53 3.91
CA CYS A 63 -0.36 -6.31 5.30
C CYS A 63 0.57 -7.41 5.85
N GLU A 64 0.70 -8.55 5.18
CA GLU A 64 1.58 -9.64 5.62
C GLU A 64 3.05 -9.44 5.23
N ILE A 65 3.35 -8.54 4.28
CA ILE A 65 4.70 -8.40 3.71
C ILE A 65 5.59 -7.43 4.48
N TYR A 66 5.03 -6.55 5.33
CA TYR A 66 5.86 -5.55 6.02
C TYR A 66 6.84 -6.17 7.02
N HIS A 67 6.49 -7.30 7.64
CA HIS A 67 7.35 -8.04 8.57
C HIS A 67 8.66 -8.51 7.90
N SER A 68 8.67 -8.71 6.58
CA SER A 68 9.90 -9.02 5.84
C SER A 68 10.94 -7.89 5.93
N PHE A 69 10.50 -6.64 6.05
CA PHE A 69 11.41 -5.49 6.20
C PHE A 69 11.96 -5.35 7.62
N GLN A 70 11.16 -5.70 8.64
CA GLN A 70 11.64 -5.84 10.01
C GLN A 70 12.68 -6.96 10.10
N TRP A 71 12.40 -8.11 9.48
CA TRP A 71 13.34 -9.23 9.40
C TRP A 71 14.68 -8.83 8.76
N ASN A 72 14.67 -8.00 7.71
CA ASN A 72 15.90 -7.46 7.12
C ASN A 72 16.73 -6.63 8.12
N CYS A 73 16.08 -5.90 9.04
CA CYS A 73 16.77 -5.17 10.10
C CYS A 73 17.43 -6.14 11.10
N HIS A 74 16.77 -7.25 11.46
CA HIS A 74 17.39 -8.29 12.28
C HIS A 74 18.55 -8.99 11.58
N MET A 75 18.47 -9.22 10.26
CA MET A 75 19.59 -9.78 9.51
C MET A 75 20.83 -8.88 9.51
N LEU A 76 20.65 -7.56 9.58
CA LEU A 76 21.74 -6.62 9.78
C LEU A 76 22.37 -6.79 11.17
N VAL A 77 21.56 -6.91 12.23
CA VAL A 77 22.06 -7.15 13.60
C VAL A 77 22.91 -8.42 13.67
N ASN A 78 22.48 -9.49 12.98
CA ASN A 78 23.23 -10.75 12.89
C ASN A 78 24.64 -10.59 12.29
N GLN A 79 24.89 -9.56 11.48
CA GLN A 79 26.23 -9.31 10.93
C GLN A 79 27.22 -8.77 11.98
N TRP A 80 26.74 -8.32 13.14
CA TRP A 80 27.57 -7.72 14.18
C TRP A 80 28.01 -8.68 15.27
N THR A 81 27.83 -9.99 15.06
CA THR A 81 28.34 -11.05 15.94
C THR A 81 29.85 -11.01 16.16
N LEU A 82 30.61 -10.46 15.21
CA LEU A 82 32.05 -10.25 15.39
C LEU A 82 32.36 -9.01 16.25
N LEU A 83 31.44 -8.06 16.40
CA LEU A 83 31.65 -6.81 17.16
C LEU A 83 31.13 -6.88 18.59
N PHE A 84 30.01 -7.58 18.82
CA PHE A 84 29.28 -7.57 20.07
C PHE A 84 29.05 -8.97 20.63
N ASN A 85 28.78 -9.05 21.94
CA ASN A 85 28.39 -10.29 22.60
C ASN A 85 26.87 -10.55 22.45
N ASP A 86 26.43 -11.74 22.86
CA ASP A 86 25.04 -12.16 22.73
C ASP A 86 24.05 -11.27 23.49
N THR A 87 24.47 -10.67 24.61
CA THR A 87 23.61 -9.75 25.40
C THR A 87 23.31 -8.49 24.60
N VAL A 88 24.34 -7.84 24.05
CA VAL A 88 24.18 -6.63 23.25
C VAL A 88 23.40 -6.92 21.96
N LEU A 89 23.64 -8.08 21.33
CA LEU A 89 22.86 -8.47 20.14
C LEU A 89 21.38 -8.67 20.47
N ALA A 90 21.06 -9.34 21.59
CA ALA A 90 19.69 -9.50 22.04
C ALA A 90 19.00 -8.16 22.29
N ASP A 91 19.70 -7.20 22.91
CA ASP A 91 19.19 -5.85 23.14
C ASP A 91 18.93 -5.11 21.80
N LEU A 92 19.81 -5.26 20.82
CA LEU A 92 19.63 -4.69 19.47
C LEU A 92 18.47 -5.34 18.71
N HIS A 93 18.23 -6.65 18.86
CA HIS A 93 17.04 -7.30 18.29
C HIS A 93 15.75 -6.75 18.93
N ALA A 94 15.70 -6.66 20.26
CA ALA A 94 14.54 -6.11 20.97
C ALA A 94 14.28 -4.64 20.60
N LEU A 95 15.34 -3.86 20.35
CA LEU A 95 15.24 -2.50 19.84
C LEU A 95 14.56 -2.45 18.47
N VAL A 96 14.90 -3.37 17.55
CA VAL A 96 14.25 -3.46 16.23
C VAL A 96 12.75 -3.72 16.40
N ASP A 97 12.37 -4.70 17.21
CA ASP A 97 10.97 -5.07 17.44
C ASP A 97 10.15 -3.89 17.98
N ALA A 98 10.63 -3.28 19.06
CA ALA A 98 9.93 -2.17 19.71
C ALA A 98 9.83 -0.94 18.79
N THR A 99 10.85 -0.69 17.98
CA THR A 99 10.92 0.52 17.14
C THR A 99 10.13 0.37 15.85
N PHE A 100 10.22 -0.79 15.19
CA PHE A 100 9.67 -0.98 13.86
C PHE A 100 8.14 -0.88 13.86
N ASP A 101 7.47 -1.71 14.66
CA ASP A 101 6.00 -1.79 14.68
C ASP A 101 5.36 -0.48 15.15
N ALA A 102 5.92 0.11 16.21
CA ALA A 102 5.44 1.38 16.74
C ALA A 102 5.58 2.51 15.70
N THR A 103 6.71 2.58 14.99
CA THR A 103 6.93 3.60 13.96
C THR A 103 6.04 3.35 12.75
N TYR A 104 5.97 2.12 12.25
CA TYR A 104 5.13 1.75 11.11
C TYR A 104 3.66 2.08 11.38
N GLN A 105 3.10 1.65 12.51
CA GLN A 105 1.69 1.86 12.82
C GLN A 105 1.35 3.36 12.95
N SER A 106 2.23 4.13 13.59
CA SER A 106 2.08 5.58 13.75
C SER A 106 2.10 6.30 12.39
N GLU A 107 3.10 6.01 11.56
CA GLU A 107 3.28 6.62 10.24
C GLU A 107 2.17 6.21 9.27
N PHE A 108 1.78 4.92 9.28
CA PHE A 108 0.72 4.41 8.40
C PHE A 108 -0.63 5.04 8.74
N THR A 109 -1.03 5.02 10.01
CA THR A 109 -2.27 5.65 10.49
C THR A 109 -2.29 7.13 10.11
N THR A 110 -1.18 7.83 10.36
CA THR A 110 -0.99 9.23 10.00
C THR A 110 -1.26 9.51 8.52
N LEU A 111 -0.69 8.68 7.65
CA LEU A 111 -0.80 8.87 6.21
C LEU A 111 -2.24 8.62 5.77
N VAL A 112 -2.86 7.55 6.24
CA VAL A 112 -4.25 7.21 5.89
C VAL A 112 -5.23 8.28 6.36
N GLU A 113 -5.12 8.76 7.60
CA GLU A 113 -5.95 9.86 8.10
C GLU A 113 -5.80 11.12 7.24
N ARG A 114 -4.57 11.47 6.86
CA ARG A 114 -4.30 12.61 5.97
C ARG A 114 -4.91 12.42 4.59
N LYS A 115 -4.82 11.21 4.03
CA LYS A 115 -5.42 10.86 2.73
C LYS A 115 -6.95 10.92 2.77
N LEU A 116 -7.57 10.64 3.92
CA LEU A 116 -9.00 10.78 4.16
C LEU A 116 -9.42 12.19 4.64
N GLY A 117 -8.47 13.12 4.82
CA GLY A 117 -8.76 14.45 5.33
C GLY A 117 -9.32 14.46 6.77
N LEU A 118 -8.96 13.47 7.58
CA LEU A 118 -9.40 13.33 8.97
C LEU A 118 -8.48 14.12 9.92
N PRO A 119 -9.03 14.88 10.87
CA PRO A 119 -8.23 15.53 11.90
C PRO A 119 -7.77 14.51 12.95
N ARG A 120 -6.56 14.71 13.49
CA ARG A 120 -5.94 13.82 14.50
C ARG A 120 -6.51 13.96 15.92
N HIS A 121 -7.53 14.77 16.13
CA HIS A 121 -8.04 15.08 17.47
C HIS A 121 -8.93 13.97 18.07
N ASP A 122 -9.28 12.93 17.30
CA ASP A 122 -10.19 11.86 17.71
C ASP A 122 -9.77 10.50 17.11
N PRO A 123 -8.68 9.89 17.65
CA PRO A 123 -8.06 8.71 17.05
C PRO A 123 -8.95 7.45 17.08
N ASP A 124 -9.78 7.28 18.12
CA ASP A 124 -10.60 6.07 18.28
C ASP A 124 -11.72 5.99 17.25
N THR A 125 -12.39 7.11 16.98
CA THR A 125 -13.46 7.15 15.98
C THR A 125 -12.91 7.16 14.55
N ASN A 126 -11.74 7.78 14.32
CA ASN A 126 -11.01 7.66 13.07
C ASN A 126 -10.66 6.19 12.78
N ALA A 127 -10.17 5.45 13.76
CA ALA A 127 -9.80 4.04 13.59
C ALA A 127 -11.00 3.17 13.14
N ALA A 128 -12.19 3.38 13.72
CA ALA A 128 -13.38 2.65 13.33
C ALA A 128 -13.83 2.96 11.88
N LEU A 129 -13.78 4.23 11.48
CA LEU A 129 -14.10 4.66 10.11
C LEU A 129 -13.08 4.13 9.09
N VAL A 130 -11.79 4.15 9.45
CA VAL A 130 -10.70 3.60 8.63
C VAL A 130 -10.86 2.08 8.48
N ALA A 131 -11.23 1.36 9.54
CA ALA A 131 -11.50 -0.07 9.45
C ALA A 131 -12.68 -0.39 8.52
N SER A 132 -13.78 0.39 8.59
CA SER A 132 -14.92 0.21 7.67
C SER A 132 -14.60 0.64 6.24
N PHE A 133 -13.68 1.60 6.05
CA PHE A 133 -13.15 1.98 4.75
C PHE A 133 -12.41 0.80 4.10
N TRP A 134 -11.48 0.17 4.82
CA TRP A 134 -10.75 -0.98 4.30
C TRP A 134 -11.68 -2.14 3.94
N ALA A 135 -12.64 -2.47 4.79
CA ALA A 135 -13.63 -3.50 4.48
C ALA A 135 -14.42 -3.16 3.20
N THR A 136 -14.82 -1.89 3.02
CA THR A 136 -15.52 -1.44 1.82
C THR A 136 -14.64 -1.53 0.57
N LEU A 137 -13.36 -1.15 0.68
CA LEU A 137 -12.40 -1.25 -0.42
C LEU A 137 -12.18 -2.71 -0.84
N THR A 138 -12.04 -3.62 0.14
CA THR A 138 -11.92 -5.06 -0.09
C THR A 138 -13.17 -5.64 -0.75
N ASP A 139 -14.37 -5.32 -0.25
CA ASP A 139 -15.63 -5.88 -0.77
C ASP A 139 -15.93 -5.40 -2.20
N THR A 140 -15.49 -4.20 -2.55
CA THR A 140 -15.76 -3.59 -3.87
C THR A 140 -14.63 -3.80 -4.86
N HIS A 141 -13.44 -4.20 -4.38
CA HIS A 141 -12.19 -4.25 -5.14
C HIS A 141 -11.94 -2.96 -5.93
N ALA A 142 -12.19 -1.81 -5.31
CA ALA A 142 -12.03 -0.53 -5.97
C ALA A 142 -10.58 -0.09 -6.07
N ASP A 143 -10.27 0.63 -7.13
CA ASP A 143 -8.92 1.14 -7.37
C ASP A 143 -8.50 2.08 -6.24
N PHE A 144 -7.48 1.64 -5.49
CA PHE A 144 -6.99 2.33 -4.30
C PHE A 144 -6.68 3.81 -4.57
N THR A 145 -5.97 4.11 -5.65
CA THR A 145 -5.51 5.48 -5.95
C THR A 145 -6.69 6.37 -6.34
N CYS A 146 -7.55 5.89 -7.24
CA CYS A 146 -8.71 6.63 -7.69
C CYS A 146 -9.71 6.88 -6.56
N VAL A 147 -9.94 5.91 -5.67
CA VAL A 147 -10.81 6.07 -4.49
C VAL A 147 -10.34 7.22 -3.62
N PHE A 148 -9.08 7.21 -3.18
CA PHE A 148 -8.55 8.31 -2.34
C PHE A 148 -8.62 9.67 -3.04
N ARG A 149 -8.40 9.72 -4.36
CA ARG A 149 -8.55 10.96 -5.11
C ARG A 149 -10.01 11.41 -5.20
N ALA A 150 -10.95 10.51 -5.45
CA ALA A 150 -12.38 10.80 -5.55
C ALA A 150 -12.98 11.29 -4.22
N LEU A 151 -12.51 10.74 -3.09
CA LEU A 151 -12.98 11.12 -1.75
C LEU A 151 -12.67 12.58 -1.38
N SER A 152 -11.72 13.23 -2.05
CA SER A 152 -11.52 14.68 -1.92
C SER A 152 -12.74 15.48 -2.37
N GLY A 153 -13.62 14.92 -3.20
CA GLY A 153 -14.84 15.56 -3.66
C GLY A 153 -15.99 15.54 -2.65
N VAL A 154 -15.90 14.73 -1.59
CA VAL A 154 -16.93 14.69 -0.53
C VAL A 154 -16.83 15.97 0.27
N SER A 155 -17.86 16.79 0.30
CA SER A 155 -17.91 17.99 1.14
C SER A 155 -18.19 17.64 2.59
N ALA A 156 -17.49 18.31 3.50
CA ALA A 156 -17.73 18.25 4.94
C ALA A 156 -18.88 19.17 5.41
N VAL A 157 -19.43 19.99 4.51
CA VAL A 157 -20.59 20.87 4.77
C VAL A 157 -21.89 20.06 4.75
N ASP A 158 -22.74 20.29 5.75
CA ASP A 158 -24.01 19.57 5.90
C ASP A 158 -24.95 19.75 4.69
N GLY A 159 -25.62 18.67 4.30
CA GLY A 159 -26.55 18.64 3.16
C GLY A 159 -25.91 18.59 1.77
N ALA A 160 -24.58 18.49 1.65
CA ALA A 160 -23.93 18.30 0.36
C ALA A 160 -24.16 16.87 -0.19
N SER A 161 -24.54 16.78 -1.47
CA SER A 161 -24.71 15.49 -2.15
C SER A 161 -23.36 14.80 -2.38
N THR A 162 -23.35 13.48 -2.28
CA THR A 162 -22.23 12.60 -2.62
C THR A 162 -22.44 11.83 -3.92
N ASP A 163 -23.52 12.09 -4.67
CA ASP A 163 -23.92 11.27 -5.83
C ASP A 163 -22.80 11.16 -6.88
N GLY A 164 -22.11 12.27 -7.18
CA GLY A 164 -21.00 12.28 -8.13
C GLY A 164 -19.77 11.51 -7.65
N VAL A 165 -19.50 11.54 -6.34
CA VAL A 165 -18.41 10.77 -5.74
C VAL A 165 -18.78 9.28 -5.74
N LEU A 166 -20.01 8.94 -5.36
CA LEU A 166 -20.51 7.57 -5.38
C LEU A 166 -20.39 6.97 -6.78
N GLN A 167 -20.83 7.70 -7.82
CA GLN A 167 -20.70 7.25 -9.20
C GLN A 167 -19.24 6.95 -9.54
N THR A 168 -18.31 7.86 -9.19
CA THR A 168 -16.87 7.67 -9.43
C THR A 168 -16.33 6.44 -8.71
N LEU A 169 -16.69 6.25 -7.43
CA LEU A 169 -16.22 5.11 -6.62
C LEU A 169 -16.66 3.77 -7.21
N VAL A 170 -17.90 3.71 -7.71
CA VAL A 170 -18.45 2.51 -8.35
C VAL A 170 -17.83 2.29 -9.73
N GLU A 171 -17.55 3.34 -10.50
CA GLU A 171 -16.87 3.24 -11.80
C GLU A 171 -15.45 2.70 -11.69
N VAL A 172 -14.74 3.01 -10.60
CA VAL A 172 -13.39 2.50 -10.33
C VAL A 172 -13.39 1.21 -9.51
N SER A 173 -14.57 0.64 -9.23
CA SER A 173 -14.74 -0.69 -8.62
C SER A 173 -14.67 -1.78 -9.68
N HIS A 174 -14.32 -3.01 -9.28
CA HIS A 174 -14.30 -4.14 -10.21
C HIS A 174 -15.69 -4.37 -10.83
N SER A 175 -15.70 -4.71 -12.12
CA SER A 175 -16.86 -5.35 -12.74
C SER A 175 -17.04 -6.78 -12.20
N LEU A 176 -18.24 -7.35 -12.39
CA LEU A 176 -18.51 -8.74 -12.04
C LEU A 176 -17.51 -9.71 -12.71
N ALA A 177 -17.15 -9.46 -13.97
CA ALA A 177 -16.20 -10.29 -14.71
C ALA A 177 -14.79 -10.25 -14.07
N GLN A 178 -14.31 -9.06 -13.69
CA GLN A 178 -13.03 -8.93 -12.98
C GLN A 178 -13.06 -9.58 -11.59
N ALA A 179 -14.16 -9.44 -10.86
CA ALA A 179 -14.31 -10.09 -9.56
C ALA A 179 -14.28 -11.62 -9.71
N GLN A 180 -14.92 -12.16 -10.75
CA GLN A 180 -14.88 -13.60 -11.06
C GLN A 180 -13.48 -14.05 -11.45
N GLU A 181 -12.76 -13.29 -12.27
CA GLU A 181 -11.37 -13.59 -12.65
C GLU A 181 -10.42 -13.54 -11.44
N ALA A 182 -10.52 -12.49 -10.62
CA ALA A 182 -9.70 -12.35 -9.41
C ALA A 182 -9.98 -13.43 -8.36
N ALA A 183 -11.21 -13.96 -8.31
CA ALA A 183 -11.59 -15.06 -7.43
C ALA A 183 -11.14 -16.44 -7.95
N GLN A 184 -10.59 -16.53 -9.17
CA GLN A 184 -10.14 -17.83 -9.71
C GLN A 184 -9.01 -18.41 -8.86
N PRO A 185 -9.12 -19.68 -8.45
CA PRO A 185 -8.01 -20.38 -7.82
C PRO A 185 -6.77 -20.40 -8.73
N PRO A 186 -5.54 -20.39 -8.17
CA PRO A 186 -4.30 -20.33 -8.94
C PRO A 186 -3.93 -21.68 -9.59
N VAL A 187 -4.90 -22.34 -10.21
CA VAL A 187 -4.78 -23.64 -10.87
C VAL A 187 -5.54 -23.61 -12.19
N SER A 188 -4.96 -24.19 -13.24
CA SER A 188 -5.64 -24.30 -14.52
C SER A 188 -6.96 -25.08 -14.41
N PRO A 189 -7.94 -24.90 -15.31
CA PRO A 189 -9.21 -25.64 -15.27
C PRO A 189 -9.03 -27.17 -15.23
N ALA A 190 -7.99 -27.69 -15.88
CA ALA A 190 -7.64 -29.11 -15.84
C ALA A 190 -7.04 -29.54 -14.50
N GLN A 191 -6.17 -28.71 -13.90
CA GLN A 191 -5.64 -28.93 -12.56
C GLN A 191 -6.73 -28.82 -11.50
N LEU A 192 -7.72 -27.95 -11.68
CA LEU A 192 -8.89 -27.83 -10.82
C LEU A 192 -9.71 -29.13 -10.80
N ALA A 193 -9.93 -29.75 -11.95
CA ALA A 193 -10.58 -31.07 -12.04
C ALA A 193 -9.78 -32.17 -11.33
N HIS A 194 -8.46 -32.17 -11.47
CA HIS A 194 -7.59 -33.11 -10.77
C HIS A 194 -7.55 -32.88 -9.25
N LEU A 195 -7.52 -31.61 -8.82
CA LEU A 195 -7.60 -31.22 -7.41
C LEU A 195 -8.91 -31.68 -6.78
N LYS A 196 -10.04 -31.57 -7.49
CA LYS A 196 -11.33 -32.07 -7.03
C LYS A 196 -11.32 -33.57 -6.72
N ASP A 197 -10.70 -34.36 -7.60
CA ASP A 197 -10.55 -35.81 -7.42
C ASP A 197 -9.62 -36.13 -6.22
N LEU A 198 -8.55 -35.36 -6.08
CA LEU A 198 -7.59 -35.50 -4.99
C LEU A 198 -8.19 -35.09 -3.63
N LEU A 199 -8.98 -34.02 -3.58
CA LEU A 199 -9.70 -33.56 -2.39
C LEU A 199 -10.78 -34.55 -1.92
N ALA A 200 -11.39 -35.30 -2.84
CA ALA A 200 -12.31 -36.39 -2.49
C ALA A 200 -11.60 -37.56 -1.80
N THR A 201 -10.29 -37.71 -1.97
CA THR A 201 -9.48 -38.82 -1.41
C THR A 201 -8.62 -38.42 -0.21
N GLN A 202 -8.21 -37.15 -0.10
CA GLN A 202 -7.42 -36.62 1.02
C GLN A 202 -7.85 -35.19 1.40
N PRO A 203 -8.94 -35.02 2.17
CA PRO A 203 -9.53 -33.70 2.41
C PRO A 203 -8.70 -32.77 3.33
N HIS A 204 -7.92 -33.31 4.27
CA HIS A 204 -7.32 -32.57 5.40
C HIS A 204 -5.95 -31.94 5.12
N THR A 205 -5.32 -32.21 3.97
CA THR A 205 -4.00 -31.66 3.61
C THR A 205 -4.06 -30.34 2.86
N LEU A 206 -5.26 -29.91 2.43
CA LEU A 206 -5.45 -28.75 1.54
C LEU A 206 -6.65 -27.87 1.92
N ASP A 207 -7.05 -27.83 3.21
CA ASP A 207 -8.28 -27.14 3.69
C ASP A 207 -8.45 -25.71 3.14
N THR A 208 -7.38 -24.92 3.05
CA THR A 208 -7.42 -23.56 2.51
C THR A 208 -7.78 -23.53 1.02
N LEU A 209 -7.16 -24.40 0.22
CA LEU A 209 -7.46 -24.52 -1.21
C LEU A 209 -8.86 -25.10 -1.44
N THR A 210 -9.27 -26.08 -0.61
CA THR A 210 -10.64 -26.63 -0.63
C THR A 210 -11.67 -25.53 -0.44
N LYS A 211 -11.47 -24.67 0.55
CA LYS A 211 -12.35 -23.53 0.82
C LYS A 211 -12.36 -22.52 -0.33
N GLN A 212 -11.19 -22.14 -0.85
CA GLN A 212 -11.09 -21.20 -1.97
C GLN A 212 -11.82 -21.71 -3.23
N VAL A 213 -11.68 -23.00 -3.54
CA VAL A 213 -12.40 -23.62 -4.67
C VAL A 213 -13.91 -23.60 -4.43
N ALA A 214 -14.37 -23.96 -3.24
CA ALA A 214 -15.79 -23.94 -2.90
C ALA A 214 -16.40 -22.53 -2.94
N ASP A 215 -15.68 -21.53 -2.42
CA ASP A 215 -16.09 -20.12 -2.43
C ASP A 215 -16.19 -19.59 -3.87
N TYR A 216 -15.20 -19.92 -4.72
CA TYR A 216 -15.22 -19.59 -6.15
C TYR A 216 -16.41 -20.24 -6.88
N GLU A 217 -16.65 -21.53 -6.64
CA GLU A 217 -17.79 -22.24 -7.25
C GLU A 217 -19.14 -21.66 -6.83
N ALA A 218 -19.30 -21.33 -5.55
CA ALA A 218 -20.49 -20.67 -5.05
C ALA A 218 -20.68 -19.28 -5.68
N PHE A 219 -19.58 -18.55 -5.89
CA PHE A 219 -19.61 -17.24 -6.52
C PHE A 219 -20.01 -17.32 -8.01
N VAL A 220 -19.41 -18.25 -8.76
CA VAL A 220 -19.73 -18.44 -10.19
C VAL A 220 -21.13 -19.03 -10.40
N ALA A 221 -21.60 -19.88 -9.48
CA ALA A 221 -22.95 -20.45 -9.53
C ALA A 221 -24.03 -19.47 -9.06
N SER A 222 -23.67 -18.28 -8.57
CA SER A 222 -24.64 -17.29 -8.14
C SER A 222 -25.37 -16.67 -9.35
N ASP A 223 -26.66 -16.37 -9.19
CA ASP A 223 -27.47 -15.68 -10.19
C ASP A 223 -27.19 -14.15 -10.23
N LEU A 224 -25.99 -13.72 -9.81
CA LEU A 224 -25.58 -12.32 -9.79
C LEU A 224 -25.47 -11.79 -11.22
N THR A 225 -26.29 -10.79 -11.53
CA THR A 225 -26.16 -10.03 -12.78
C THR A 225 -25.14 -8.90 -12.62
N PRO A 226 -24.51 -8.41 -13.71
CA PRO A 226 -23.62 -7.25 -13.63
C PRO A 226 -24.27 -6.03 -12.96
N GLN A 227 -25.57 -5.82 -13.22
CA GLN A 227 -26.34 -4.74 -12.60
C GLN A 227 -26.57 -4.98 -11.09
N GLY A 228 -26.90 -6.21 -10.68
CA GLY A 228 -27.07 -6.57 -9.27
C GLY A 228 -25.77 -6.47 -8.48
N PHE A 229 -24.65 -6.86 -9.08
CA PHE A 229 -23.32 -6.69 -8.49
C PHE A 229 -22.97 -5.22 -8.30
N LYS A 230 -23.16 -4.39 -9.34
CA LYS A 230 -22.99 -2.94 -9.27
C LYS A 230 -23.85 -2.31 -8.16
N GLN A 231 -25.12 -2.70 -8.06
CA GLN A 231 -26.02 -2.20 -7.01
C GLN A 231 -25.52 -2.56 -5.60
N THR A 232 -24.88 -3.73 -5.45
CA THR A 232 -24.31 -4.15 -4.17
C THR A 232 -23.12 -3.27 -3.78
N GLN A 233 -22.26 -2.94 -4.74
CA GLN A 233 -21.15 -2.00 -4.54
C GLN A 233 -21.65 -0.57 -4.24
N GLU A 234 -22.67 -0.09 -4.97
CA GLU A 234 -23.33 1.19 -4.71
C GLU A 234 -23.84 1.27 -3.27
N ASN A 235 -24.56 0.24 -2.80
CA ASN A 235 -25.08 0.20 -1.43
C ASN A 235 -23.94 0.19 -0.39
N ARG A 236 -22.85 -0.52 -0.68
CA ARG A 236 -21.67 -0.59 0.21
C ARG A 236 -20.98 0.77 0.33
N TRP A 237 -20.73 1.43 -0.81
CA TRP A 237 -20.14 2.76 -0.84
C TRP A 237 -21.04 3.82 -0.23
N GLN A 238 -22.35 3.80 -0.52
CA GLN A 238 -23.29 4.75 0.07
C GLN A 238 -23.30 4.65 1.60
N LEU A 239 -23.34 3.43 2.14
CA LEU A 239 -23.31 3.23 3.59
C LEU A 239 -22.04 3.81 4.22
N TRP A 240 -20.89 3.61 3.58
CA TRP A 240 -19.63 4.15 4.07
C TRP A 240 -19.54 5.68 3.91
N LEU A 241 -19.99 6.23 2.78
CA LEU A 241 -20.04 7.67 2.53
C LEU A 241 -20.92 8.40 3.54
N ASP A 242 -22.07 7.82 3.90
CA ASP A 242 -22.94 8.37 4.95
C ASP A 242 -22.22 8.44 6.30
N GLN A 243 -21.43 7.42 6.65
CA GLN A 243 -20.62 7.42 7.86
C GLN A 243 -19.51 8.47 7.79
N TYR A 244 -18.83 8.55 6.65
CA TYR A 244 -17.74 9.48 6.40
C TYR A 244 -18.20 10.93 6.46
N GLN A 245 -19.29 11.29 5.78
CA GLN A 245 -19.86 12.64 5.83
C GLN A 245 -20.29 13.05 7.24
N LYS A 246 -21.00 12.16 7.95
CA LYS A 246 -21.38 12.39 9.35
C LYS A 246 -20.16 12.58 10.24
N HIS A 247 -19.08 11.86 9.96
CA HIS A 247 -17.83 11.98 10.70
C HIS A 247 -17.15 13.31 10.43
N LEU A 248 -17.02 13.72 9.17
CA LEU A 248 -16.46 15.02 8.78
C LEU A 248 -17.25 16.19 9.39
N ALA A 249 -18.58 16.11 9.41
CA ALA A 249 -19.45 17.16 9.94
C ALA A 249 -19.21 17.46 11.43
N LYS A 250 -18.73 16.48 12.22
CA LYS A 250 -18.39 16.68 13.64
C LYS A 250 -17.28 17.70 13.85
N TYR A 251 -16.38 17.82 12.88
CA TYR A 251 -15.20 18.68 12.99
C TYR A 251 -15.44 20.09 12.49
N GLY A 252 -16.70 20.44 12.18
CA GLY A 252 -17.16 21.81 12.01
C GLY A 252 -16.33 22.58 10.99
N THR A 253 -16.58 22.34 9.72
CA THR A 253 -15.85 23.03 8.65
C THR A 253 -16.83 23.94 7.93
N ASP A 254 -16.66 25.24 8.15
CA ASP A 254 -17.16 26.22 7.20
C ASP A 254 -16.59 25.94 5.79
N ALA A 255 -17.11 26.63 4.78
CA ALA A 255 -16.71 26.39 3.39
C ALA A 255 -15.20 26.55 3.17
N ASP A 256 -14.54 27.44 3.91
CA ASP A 256 -13.11 27.70 3.78
C ASP A 256 -12.27 26.55 4.35
N ALA A 257 -12.66 26.01 5.51
CA ALA A 257 -12.01 24.84 6.09
C ALA A 257 -12.19 23.58 5.22
N ASP A 258 -13.35 23.41 4.56
CA ASP A 258 -13.54 22.33 3.59
C ASP A 258 -12.62 22.47 2.37
N VAL A 259 -12.48 23.69 1.81
CA VAL A 259 -11.53 23.96 0.72
C VAL A 259 -10.11 23.59 1.13
N ALA A 260 -9.67 24.00 2.33
CA ALA A 260 -8.33 23.68 2.83
C ALA A 260 -8.11 22.17 3.01
N ARG A 261 -9.13 21.45 3.52
CA ARG A 261 -9.09 19.98 3.65
C ARG A 261 -8.93 19.31 2.29
N ARG A 262 -9.73 19.73 1.29
CA ARG A 262 -9.65 19.17 -0.08
C ARG A 262 -8.29 19.43 -0.73
N GLN A 263 -7.72 20.61 -0.55
CA GLN A 263 -6.37 20.92 -1.02
C GLN A 263 -5.31 20.03 -0.34
N ALA A 264 -5.41 19.82 0.98
CA ALA A 264 -4.50 18.95 1.71
C ALA A 264 -4.61 17.47 1.28
N MET A 265 -5.83 17.00 1.00
CA MET A 265 -6.06 15.67 0.45
C MET A 265 -5.46 15.55 -0.96
N ASN A 266 -5.71 16.51 -1.86
CA ASN A 266 -5.17 16.49 -3.22
C ASN A 266 -3.64 16.56 -3.26
N ALA A 267 -3.00 17.20 -2.29
CA ALA A 267 -1.55 17.22 -2.15
C ALA A 267 -0.95 15.89 -1.62
N THR A 268 -1.78 14.99 -1.09
CA THR A 268 -1.38 13.69 -0.53
C THR A 268 -1.86 12.50 -1.38
N ASN A 269 -2.96 12.69 -2.11
CA ASN A 269 -3.59 11.69 -2.97
C ASN A 269 -3.22 11.98 -4.43
N PRO A 270 -2.28 11.23 -5.01
CA PRO A 270 -1.90 11.47 -6.39
C PRO A 270 -3.08 11.19 -7.32
N LYS A 271 -3.12 11.93 -8.41
CA LYS A 271 -3.96 11.66 -9.57
C LYS A 271 -3.26 10.70 -10.53
N PHE A 272 -1.94 10.75 -10.62
CA PHE A 272 -1.15 9.92 -11.54
C PHE A 272 -0.16 9.03 -10.79
N ILE A 273 -0.17 7.74 -11.12
CA ILE A 273 0.80 6.74 -10.68
C ILE A 273 1.31 5.95 -11.88
N LEU A 274 2.51 5.37 -11.78
CA LEU A 274 3.08 4.55 -12.85
C LEU A 274 2.42 3.16 -12.84
N ARG A 275 1.21 3.07 -13.41
CA ARG A 275 0.51 1.79 -13.62
C ARG A 275 1.21 0.98 -14.72
N ASN A 276 1.13 -0.35 -14.65
CA ASN A 276 1.80 -1.21 -15.63
C ASN A 276 1.38 -0.93 -17.08
N HIS A 277 0.11 -0.61 -17.34
CA HIS A 277 -0.34 -0.27 -18.70
C HIS A 277 0.24 1.07 -19.19
N VAL A 278 0.43 2.04 -18.28
CA VAL A 278 1.07 3.32 -18.60
C VAL A 278 2.56 3.11 -18.88
N ALA A 279 3.23 2.26 -18.09
CA ALA A 279 4.61 1.87 -18.33
C ALA A 279 4.77 1.17 -19.69
N GLN A 280 3.90 0.21 -20.02
CA GLN A 280 3.90 -0.47 -21.32
C GLN A 280 3.70 0.53 -22.46
N LYS A 281 2.74 1.46 -22.33
CA LYS A 281 2.51 2.51 -23.33
C LYS A 281 3.75 3.40 -23.53
N ALA A 282 4.49 3.72 -22.47
CA ALA A 282 5.75 4.45 -22.57
C ALA A 282 6.83 3.63 -23.33
N ILE A 283 6.92 2.32 -23.06
CA ILE A 283 7.85 1.40 -23.74
C ILE A 283 7.52 1.30 -25.24
N ASP A 284 6.24 1.15 -25.57
CA ASP A 284 5.78 1.04 -26.95
C ASP A 284 6.05 2.34 -27.73
N ALA A 285 5.77 3.50 -27.12
CA ALA A 285 6.07 4.81 -27.68
C ALA A 285 7.58 5.00 -27.92
N ALA A 286 8.41 4.67 -26.94
CA ALA A 286 9.87 4.75 -27.08
C ALA A 286 10.39 3.84 -28.21
N SER A 287 9.84 2.63 -28.31
CA SER A 287 10.21 1.65 -29.36
C SER A 287 9.83 2.12 -30.76
N ALA A 288 8.74 2.90 -30.87
CA ALA A 288 8.31 3.54 -32.10
C ALA A 288 9.02 4.89 -32.39
N GLY A 289 9.90 5.36 -31.49
CA GLY A 289 10.59 6.64 -31.61
C GLY A 289 9.75 7.87 -31.20
N ASP A 290 8.57 7.67 -30.59
CA ASP A 290 7.73 8.74 -30.06
C ASP A 290 8.19 9.18 -28.67
N LEU A 291 9.17 10.09 -28.64
CA LEU A 291 9.67 10.68 -27.40
C LEU A 291 8.71 11.70 -26.78
N ALA A 292 7.72 12.20 -27.53
CA ALA A 292 6.76 13.18 -27.01
C ALA A 292 5.84 12.52 -25.99
N THR A 293 5.31 11.33 -26.30
CA THR A 293 4.51 10.54 -25.35
C THR A 293 5.31 10.17 -24.10
N VAL A 294 6.58 9.76 -24.24
CA VAL A 294 7.45 9.43 -23.10
C VAL A 294 7.67 10.66 -22.20
N THR A 295 7.97 11.81 -22.81
CA THR A 295 8.17 13.07 -22.09
C THR A 295 6.90 13.51 -21.35
N HIS A 296 5.74 13.32 -21.97
CA HIS A 296 4.45 13.62 -21.37
C HIS A 296 4.15 12.74 -20.16
N ILE A 297 4.36 11.42 -20.27
CA ILE A 297 4.20 10.48 -19.15
C ILE A 297 5.15 10.86 -18.00
N LEU A 298 6.42 11.18 -18.31
CA LEU A 298 7.38 11.64 -17.31
C LEU A 298 6.94 12.96 -16.63
N HIS A 299 6.35 13.88 -17.39
CA HIS A 299 5.80 15.12 -16.84
C HIS A 299 4.68 14.84 -15.82
N LEU A 300 3.74 13.95 -16.14
CA LEU A 300 2.66 13.55 -15.23
C LEU A 300 3.19 12.87 -13.96
N LEU A 301 4.22 12.02 -14.08
CA LEU A 301 4.82 11.32 -12.93
C LEU A 301 5.69 12.22 -12.04
N THR A 302 6.21 13.33 -12.60
CA THR A 302 6.92 14.35 -11.82
C THR A 302 5.98 15.36 -11.19
N HIS A 303 4.71 15.40 -11.62
CA HIS A 303 3.64 16.24 -11.09
C HIS A 303 2.39 15.40 -10.71
N PRO A 304 2.53 14.35 -9.89
CA PRO A 304 1.49 13.32 -9.76
C PRO A 304 0.24 13.81 -9.03
N PHE A 305 0.31 14.95 -8.34
CA PHE A 305 -0.79 15.53 -7.55
C PHE A 305 -1.59 16.61 -8.31
N ASP A 306 -1.04 17.10 -9.42
CA ASP A 306 -1.59 18.21 -10.18
C ASP A 306 -2.87 17.79 -10.91
N ASP A 307 -3.82 18.71 -10.99
CA ASP A 307 -4.98 18.53 -11.84
C ASP A 307 -4.59 18.79 -13.30
N ALA A 308 -4.10 17.74 -13.96
CA ALA A 308 -3.95 17.73 -15.42
C ALA A 308 -5.32 17.77 -16.11
N ASN A 309 -5.31 18.05 -17.42
CA ASN A 309 -6.52 18.12 -18.24
C ASN A 309 -7.31 16.78 -18.24
N GLU A 310 -8.58 16.85 -18.65
CA GLU A 310 -9.49 15.68 -18.64
C GLU A 310 -9.01 14.54 -19.55
N CYS A 311 -8.34 14.85 -20.68
CA CYS A 311 -7.80 13.82 -21.57
C CYS A 311 -6.70 13.01 -20.90
N ASP A 312 -5.80 13.66 -20.17
CA ASP A 312 -4.74 12.98 -19.43
C ASP A 312 -5.32 12.12 -18.31
N ALA A 313 -6.33 12.63 -17.60
CA ALA A 313 -7.01 11.86 -16.57
C ALA A 313 -7.63 10.58 -17.16
N ALA A 314 -8.35 10.66 -18.28
CA ALA A 314 -8.99 9.50 -18.90
C ALA A 314 -7.98 8.42 -19.36
N ILE A 315 -6.76 8.80 -19.73
CA ILE A 315 -5.77 7.89 -20.33
C ILE A 315 -4.77 7.35 -19.32
N TYR A 316 -4.32 8.17 -18.36
CA TYR A 316 -3.15 7.87 -17.53
C TYR A 316 -3.45 7.79 -16.03
N SER A 317 -4.64 8.22 -15.57
CA SER A 317 -5.01 8.13 -14.15
C SER A 317 -5.86 6.91 -13.81
N GLN A 318 -6.66 6.43 -14.77
CA GLN A 318 -7.64 5.38 -14.58
C GLN A 318 -7.00 3.99 -14.49
N PRO A 319 -7.65 3.02 -13.82
CA PRO A 319 -7.25 1.62 -13.89
C PRO A 319 -7.29 1.09 -15.33
N SER A 320 -6.57 0.01 -15.60
CA SER A 320 -6.56 -0.63 -16.92
C SER A 320 -7.99 -1.04 -17.33
N ASP A 321 -8.32 -0.92 -18.62
CA ASP A 321 -9.53 -1.54 -19.17
C ASP A 321 -9.45 -3.06 -18.93
N PRO A 322 -10.48 -3.68 -18.31
CA PRO A 322 -10.52 -5.11 -18.08
C PRO A 322 -10.40 -5.96 -19.36
N ASN A 323 -10.82 -5.39 -20.50
CA ASN A 323 -10.78 -6.05 -21.80
C ASN A 323 -9.46 -5.78 -22.56
N ALA A 324 -8.53 -5.04 -21.96
CA ALA A 324 -7.23 -4.80 -22.57
C ALA A 324 -6.41 -6.10 -22.63
N PRO A 325 -5.57 -6.27 -23.67
CA PRO A 325 -4.69 -7.44 -23.76
C PRO A 325 -3.73 -7.53 -22.56
N PRO A 326 -3.27 -8.74 -22.21
CA PRO A 326 -2.38 -8.94 -21.08
C PRO A 326 -1.08 -8.15 -21.26
N LEU A 327 -0.64 -7.51 -20.19
CA LEU A 327 0.56 -6.68 -20.18
C LEU A 327 1.81 -7.54 -20.02
N LEU A 328 2.88 -7.18 -20.73
CA LEU A 328 4.19 -7.84 -20.62
C LEU A 328 5.00 -7.33 -19.42
N VAL A 329 4.66 -6.15 -18.90
CA VAL A 329 5.26 -5.60 -17.68
C VAL A 329 4.70 -6.36 -16.48
N SER A 330 5.45 -7.34 -16.01
CA SER A 330 5.21 -7.99 -14.73
C SER A 330 6.07 -7.35 -13.63
N CYS A 331 5.46 -7.11 -12.46
CA CYS A 331 6.18 -6.71 -11.24
C CYS A 331 6.85 -7.91 -10.53
N SER A 332 6.74 -9.13 -11.06
CA SER A 332 7.40 -10.33 -10.52
C SER A 332 8.65 -10.67 -11.34
N SER A 333 9.82 -10.35 -10.80
CA SER A 333 11.11 -10.95 -11.15
C SER A 333 11.63 -11.72 -9.94
#